data_AF-A0A379SNE8-F1
#
_entry.id   AF-A0A379SNE8-F1
#
_cell.length_a   1.000
_cell.length_b   1.000
_cell.length_c   1.000
_cell.angle_alpha   90.00
_cell.angle_beta   90.00
_cell.angle_gamma   90.00
#
_symmetry.space_group_name_H-M   'P 1'
#
loop_
_entity.id
_entity.type
_entity.pdbx_description
1 polymer ?
#
loop_
_entity_poly.entity_id
_entity_poly.type
_entity_poly.pdbx_seq_one_letter_code
_entity_poly.pdbx_strand_id
1 'polypeptide(L)'
;MVLMPAAQAGKAANVTLVVDDVPVVQVLQALAEQERQNLVASPDVSGTLSLHLMDVPWRQALQTVASSAGLVLRQEGIFSMYTRRPGKKNTTRARMPSG
;
A
#
# COMPACT_ATOMS: atom_id res chain seq x y z
N MET A 1 2.90 22.76 -8.15
CA MET A 1 3.03 21.74 -7.07
C MET A 1 1.62 21.23 -6.81
N VAL A 2 1.29 20.00 -7.23
CA VAL A 2 -0.10 19.52 -7.29
C VAL A 2 -0.57 19.10 -5.90
N LEU A 3 -1.56 19.83 -5.38
CA LEU A 3 -2.31 19.49 -4.18
C LEU A 3 -3.09 18.19 -4.47
N MET A 4 -2.74 17.07 -3.83
CA MET A 4 -3.57 15.87 -3.89
C MET A 4 -4.80 16.08 -3.02
N PRO A 5 -6.02 15.81 -3.51
CA PRO A 5 -7.22 15.92 -2.70
C PRO A 5 -7.17 14.83 -1.63
N ALA A 6 -7.21 15.25 -0.36
CA ALA A 6 -7.50 14.36 0.76
C ALA A 6 -8.92 13.82 0.54
N ALA A 7 -9.01 12.69 -0.14
CA ALA A 7 -10.26 11.98 -0.33
C ALA A 7 -10.87 11.76 1.06
N GLN A 8 -12.04 12.38 1.28
CA GLN A 8 -12.93 12.21 2.42
C GLN A 8 -12.95 10.74 2.85
N ALA A 9 -12.16 10.38 3.87
CA ALA A 9 -12.21 9.09 4.51
C ALA A 9 -13.30 9.17 5.57
N GLY A 10 -14.54 8.88 5.17
CA GLY A 10 -15.63 8.70 6.13
C GLY A 10 -15.24 7.66 7.17
N LYS A 11 -15.26 8.07 8.46
CA LYS A 11 -15.02 7.23 9.65
C LYS A 11 -14.02 6.10 9.43
N ALA A 12 -12.76 6.42 9.12
CA ALA A 12 -11.71 5.42 9.20
C ALA A 12 -11.48 5.11 10.69
N ALA A 13 -11.61 3.84 11.09
CA ALA A 13 -11.17 3.44 12.41
C ALA A 13 -9.64 3.53 12.47
N ASN A 14 -9.16 4.08 13.57
CA ASN A 14 -7.74 4.21 13.84
C ASN A 14 -7.24 2.86 14.35
N VAL A 15 -6.12 2.40 13.82
CA VAL A 15 -5.52 1.12 14.12
C VAL A 15 -4.19 1.33 14.81
N THR A 16 -4.01 0.57 15.89
CA THR A 16 -2.76 0.50 16.63
C THR A 16 -2.30 -0.93 16.60
N LEU A 17 -1.17 -1.19 15.96
CA LEU A 17 -0.65 -2.53 15.74
C LEU A 17 0.88 -2.47 15.81
N VAL A 18 1.45 -3.33 16.63
CA VAL A 18 2.90 -3.49 16.74
C VAL A 18 3.24 -4.91 16.30
N VAL A 19 4.09 -5.03 15.30
CA VAL A 19 4.59 -6.31 14.82
C VAL A 19 6.10 -6.22 14.70
N ASP A 20 6.79 -7.28 15.09
CA ASP A 20 8.23 -7.37 15.02
C ASP A 20 8.61 -8.71 14.38
N ASP A 21 9.32 -8.64 13.26
CA ASP A 21 9.72 -9.78 12.43
C ASP A 21 8.57 -10.74 12.06
N VAL A 22 7.39 -10.16 11.76
CA VAL A 22 6.19 -10.94 11.44
C VAL A 22 6.04 -11.08 9.92
N PRO A 23 5.59 -12.24 9.41
CA PRO A 23 5.32 -12.40 7.99
C PRO A 23 4.29 -11.38 7.48
N VAL A 24 4.57 -10.73 6.36
CA VAL A 24 3.69 -9.67 5.79
C VAL A 24 2.25 -10.16 5.64
N VAL A 25 2.06 -11.42 5.22
CA VAL A 25 0.74 -12.05 5.07
C VAL A 25 -0.04 -12.10 6.38
N GLN A 26 0.63 -12.30 7.53
CA GLN A 26 -0.02 -12.30 8.83
C GLN A 26 -0.41 -10.89 9.27
N VAL A 27 0.45 -9.91 9.03
CA VAL A 27 0.15 -8.50 9.31
C VAL A 27 -1.08 -8.04 8.52
N LEU A 28 -1.16 -8.38 7.23
CA LEU A 28 -2.31 -8.05 6.38
C LEU A 28 -3.61 -8.70 6.86
N GLN A 29 -3.55 -9.96 7.28
CA GLN A 29 -4.70 -10.67 7.85
C GLN A 29 -5.15 -10.03 9.17
N ALA A 30 -4.22 -9.75 10.09
CA ALA A 30 -4.53 -9.11 11.36
C ALA A 30 -5.21 -7.74 11.16
N LEU A 31 -4.71 -6.95 10.20
CA LEU A 31 -5.33 -5.67 9.83
C LEU A 31 -6.74 -5.86 9.25
N ALA A 32 -6.96 -6.88 8.42
CA ALA A 32 -8.26 -7.18 7.83
C ALA A 32 -9.28 -7.65 8.87
N GLU A 33 -8.87 -8.54 9.77
CA GLU A 33 -9.69 -9.06 10.87
C GLU A 33 -10.13 -7.95 11.82
N GLN A 34 -9.24 -6.98 12.10
CA GLN A 34 -9.54 -5.89 13.02
C GLN A 34 -10.71 -5.01 12.54
N GLU A 35 -10.77 -4.69 11.24
CA GLU A 35 -11.87 -3.93 10.65
C GLU A 35 -13.01 -4.82 10.09
N ARG A 36 -12.93 -6.14 10.31
CA ARG A 36 -13.82 -7.16 9.70
C ARG A 36 -13.98 -6.97 8.19
N GLN A 37 -12.89 -6.65 7.49
CA GLN A 37 -12.89 -6.53 6.04
C GLN A 37 -12.35 -7.79 5.37
N ASN A 38 -12.86 -8.07 4.18
CA ASN A 38 -12.36 -9.17 3.36
C ASN A 38 -11.09 -8.72 2.64
N LEU A 39 -9.97 -9.38 2.92
CA LEU A 39 -8.68 -9.12 2.30
C LEU A 39 -8.10 -10.44 1.77
N VAL A 40 -7.66 -10.43 0.51
CA VAL A 40 -6.98 -11.57 -0.11
C VAL A 40 -5.54 -11.14 -0.41
N ALA A 41 -4.58 -11.74 0.29
CA ALA A 41 -3.16 -11.58 -0.01
C ALA A 41 -2.75 -12.60 -1.09
N SER A 42 -1.95 -12.17 -2.07
CA SER A 42 -1.41 -13.09 -3.07
C SER A 42 -0.34 -14.00 -2.44
N PRO A 43 -0.22 -15.27 -2.88
CA PRO A 43 0.79 -16.20 -2.36
C PRO A 43 2.24 -15.78 -2.67
N ASP A 44 2.43 -14.85 -3.63
CA ASP A 44 3.72 -14.24 -3.96
C ASP A 44 4.25 -13.31 -2.85
N VAL A 45 3.39 -12.92 -1.89
CA VAL A 45 3.78 -12.07 -0.75
C VAL A 45 4.61 -12.88 0.24
N SER A 46 5.93 -12.77 0.13
CA SER A 46 6.91 -13.40 1.02
C SER A 46 7.79 -12.35 1.70
N GLY A 47 8.25 -12.65 2.92
CA GLY A 47 9.12 -11.79 3.73
C GLY A 47 8.54 -11.46 5.12
N THR A 48 9.42 -10.99 6.01
CA THR A 48 9.06 -10.49 7.35
C THR A 48 9.15 -8.97 7.40
N LEU A 49 8.36 -8.39 8.30
CA LEU A 49 8.17 -6.94 8.45
C LEU A 49 8.05 -6.62 9.94
N SER A 50 8.88 -5.68 10.40
CA SER A 50 8.69 -5.00 11.68
C SER A 50 8.06 -3.63 11.45
N LEU A 51 6.98 -3.34 12.17
CA LEU A 51 6.09 -2.21 11.94
C LEU A 51 5.45 -1.80 13.25
N HIS A 52 5.36 -0.49 13.47
CA HIS A 52 4.62 0.08 14.57
C HIS A 52 3.64 1.13 14.06
N LEU A 53 2.35 0.83 14.21
CA LEU A 53 1.24 1.72 13.92
C LEU A 53 0.64 2.19 15.24
N MET A 54 0.48 3.51 15.40
CA MET A 54 -0.20 4.12 16.53
C MET A 54 -1.21 5.13 16.03
N ASP A 55 -2.48 4.92 16.33
CA ASP A 55 -3.57 5.81 15.91
C ASP A 55 -3.61 6.09 14.39
N VAL A 56 -3.22 5.10 13.60
CA VAL A 56 -3.10 5.27 12.14
C VAL A 56 -4.42 4.88 11.48
N PRO A 57 -4.98 5.65 10.53
CA PRO A 57 -6.18 5.23 9.81
C PRO A 57 -5.95 3.86 9.14
N TRP A 58 -6.88 2.92 9.24
CA TRP A 58 -6.73 1.58 8.66
C TRP A 58 -6.28 1.57 7.19
N ARG A 59 -6.86 2.45 6.37
CA ARG A 59 -6.47 2.60 4.94
C ARG A 59 -5.02 3.03 4.78
N GLN A 60 -4.49 3.83 5.71
CA GLN A 60 -3.10 4.24 5.71
C GLN A 60 -2.20 3.12 6.21
N ALA A 61 -2.60 2.39 7.25
CA ALA A 61 -1.90 1.21 7.73
C ALA A 61 -1.67 0.18 6.62
N LEU A 62 -2.72 -0.18 5.87
CA LEU A 62 -2.63 -1.09 4.73
C LEU A 62 -1.67 -0.59 3.65
N GLN A 63 -1.71 0.71 3.34
CA GLN A 63 -0.80 1.31 2.37
C GLN A 63 0.65 1.25 2.86
N THR A 64 0.90 1.44 4.16
CA THR A 64 2.24 1.31 4.75
C THR A 64 2.75 -0.11 4.63
N VAL A 65 1.95 -1.12 5.02
CA VAL A 65 2.31 -2.53 4.91
C VAL A 65 2.60 -2.91 3.45
N ALA A 66 1.69 -2.53 2.54
CA ALA A 66 1.87 -2.77 1.12
C ALA A 66 3.15 -2.11 0.60
N SER A 67 3.41 -0.85 0.94
CA SER A 67 4.60 -0.12 0.49
C SER A 67 5.90 -0.73 1.03
N SER A 68 5.93 -1.16 2.30
CA SER A 68 7.09 -1.85 2.89
C SER A 68 7.38 -3.18 2.20
N ALA A 69 6.34 -3.89 1.76
CA ALA A 69 6.45 -5.13 1.01
C ALA A 69 6.64 -4.94 -0.51
N GLY A 70 6.74 -3.70 -1.01
CA GLY A 70 6.84 -3.41 -2.45
C GLY A 70 5.55 -3.65 -3.24
N LEU A 71 4.42 -3.80 -2.55
CA LEU A 71 3.09 -3.98 -3.09
C LEU A 71 2.41 -2.62 -3.34
N VAL A 72 1.66 -2.54 -4.43
CA VAL A 72 0.84 -1.40 -4.82
C VAL A 72 -0.61 -1.76 -4.53
N LEU A 73 -1.24 -1.01 -3.64
CA LEU A 73 -2.68 -1.07 -3.42
C LEU A 73 -3.40 -0.30 -4.53
N ARG A 74 -4.44 -0.88 -5.14
CA ARG A 74 -5.45 -0.15 -5.90
C ARG A 74 -6.84 -0.52 -5.43
N GLN A 75 -7.69 0.49 -5.39
CA GLN A 75 -9.05 0.39 -4.94
C GLN A 75 -9.95 0.79 -6.11
N GLU A 76 -10.52 -0.20 -6.79
CA GLU A 76 -11.53 -0.01 -7.84
C GLU A 76 -12.79 -0.79 -7.42
N GLY A 77 -13.49 -0.29 -6.40
CA GLY A 77 -14.59 -0.98 -5.73
C GLY A 77 -14.14 -2.08 -4.74
N ILE A 78 -13.14 -2.88 -5.10
CA ILE A 78 -12.49 -3.90 -4.25
C ILE A 78 -10.99 -3.57 -4.12
N PHE A 79 -10.38 -3.84 -2.96
CA PHE A 79 -8.94 -3.65 -2.76
C PHE A 79 -8.15 -4.75 -3.48
N SER A 80 -7.36 -4.38 -4.49
CA SER A 80 -6.46 -5.26 -5.25
C SER A 80 -5.02 -4.81 -5.03
N MET A 81 -4.13 -5.72 -4.62
CA MET A 81 -2.70 -5.42 -4.39
C MET A 81 -1.84 -6.07 -5.48
N TYR A 82 -0.85 -5.35 -6.03
CA TYR A 82 0.07 -5.85 -7.06
C TYR A 82 1.50 -5.37 -6.83
N THR A 83 2.50 -6.20 -7.06
CA THR A 83 3.91 -5.82 -6.93
C THR A 83 4.31 -4.70 -7.91
N ARG A 84 4.99 -3.66 -7.41
CA ARG A 84 5.50 -2.56 -8.26
C ARG A 84 6.79 -3.03 -8.96
N ARG A 85 6.71 -3.47 -10.22
CA ARG A 85 7.88 -3.30 -11.10
C ARG A 85 7.93 -1.85 -11.57
N PRO A 86 8.96 -1.05 -11.22
CA PRO A 86 9.13 0.28 -11.79
C PRO A 86 9.57 0.14 -13.26
N GLY A 87 8.59 0.13 -14.18
CA GLY A 87 8.86 0.31 -15.59
C GLY A 87 9.36 1.74 -15.84
N LYS A 88 10.66 1.87 -16.14
CA LYS A 88 11.26 3.12 -16.63
C LYS A 88 10.45 3.63 -17.82
N LYS A 89 9.93 4.86 -17.71
CA LYS A 89 9.41 5.59 -18.87
C LYS A 89 10.63 6.07 -19.66
N ASN A 90 11.03 5.28 -20.64
CA ASN A 90 12.08 5.58 -21.62
C ASN A 90 11.55 6.58 -22.67
N THR A 91 12.47 7.18 -23.44
CA THR A 91 12.30 7.86 -24.73
C THR A 91 12.48 9.39 -24.76
N THR A 92 13.75 9.79 -24.76
CA THR A 92 14.40 10.43 -25.92
C THR A 92 13.48 11.26 -26.83
N ARG A 93 13.29 12.55 -26.53
CA ARG A 93 13.04 13.54 -27.59
C ARG A 93 14.38 14.06 -28.10
N ALA A 94 15.08 13.20 -28.86
CA ALA A 94 16.09 13.64 -29.81
C ALA A 94 15.38 14.02 -31.13
N ARG A 95 15.29 15.34 -31.37
CA ARG A 95 15.06 16.09 -32.63
C ARG A 95 14.47 17.45 -32.20
N MET A 96 15.07 18.60 -32.47
CA MET A 96 15.81 19.05 -33.66
C MET A 96 16.73 20.24 -33.29
N PRO A 97 17.87 20.45 -33.97
CA PRO A 97 18.45 21.77 -34.13
C PRO A 97 17.77 22.49 -35.31
N SER A 98 17.16 23.65 -35.05
CA SER A 98 16.83 24.64 -36.08
C SER A 98 16.94 26.02 -35.45
N GLY A 99 17.96 26.77 -35.85
CA GLY A 99 18.25 28.13 -35.39
C GLY A 99 19.72 28.45 -35.63
#